data_AF-A0A4Y7SEJ7-F1
#
_entry.id   AF-A0A4Y7SEJ7-F1
#
_cell.length_a   1.000
_cell.length_b   1.000
_cell.length_c   1.000
_cell.angle_alpha   90.00
_cell.angle_beta   90.00
_cell.angle_gamma   90.00
#
_symmetry.space_group_name_H-M   'P 1'
#
loop_
_entity.id
_entity.type
_entity.pdbx_description
1 polymer ?
#
loop_
_entity_poly.entity_id
_entity_poly.type
_entity_poly.pdbx_seq_one_letter_code
_entity_poly.pdbx_strand_id
1 'polypeptide(L)' 'MLSLLALAALVALPSQALIRFPCGQLVTERFDPLVTPGEVSPHVHQIVGGVSI' A
#
# COMPACT_ATOMS: atom_id res chain seq x y z
N MET A 1 -35.62 -17.87 -4.11
CA MET A 1 -35.00 -18.04 -2.77
C MET A 1 -33.54 -18.49 -2.87
N LEU A 2 -33.24 -19.57 -3.60
CA LEU A 2 -31.87 -20.09 -3.75
C LEU A 2 -30.87 -19.06 -4.34
N SER A 3 -31.28 -18.28 -5.34
CA SER A 3 -30.43 -17.25 -5.95
C SER A 3 -30.10 -16.08 -5.01
N LEU A 4 -31.02 -15.75 -4.08
CA LEU A 4 -30.80 -14.68 -3.09
C LEU A 4 -29.77 -15.13 -2.04
N LEU A 5 -29.86 -16.40 -1.63
CA LEU A 5 -28.88 -17.04 -0.76
C LEU A 5 -27.48 -17.09 -1.39
N ALA A 6 -27.40 -17.42 -2.69
CA ALA A 6 -26.14 -17.44 -3.42
C ALA A 6 -25.47 -16.06 -3.48
N LEU A 7 -26.25 -15.00 -3.70
CA LEU A 7 -25.72 -13.63 -3.75
C LEU A 7 -25.28 -13.14 -2.36
N ALA A 8 -26.03 -13.48 -1.31
CA ALA A 8 -25.66 -13.16 0.07
C ALA A 8 -24.33 -13.83 0.48
N ALA A 9 -24.11 -15.07 0.05
CA ALA A 9 -22.86 -15.78 0.32
C ALA A 9 -21.63 -15.11 -0.34
N LEU A 10 -21.80 -14.52 -1.54
CA LEU A 10 -20.74 -13.83 -2.25
C LEU A 10 -20.35 -12.50 -1.58
N VAL A 11 -21.31 -11.77 -1.03
CA VAL A 11 -21.05 -10.49 -0.34
C VAL A 11 -20.44 -10.71 1.06
N ALA A 12 -20.67 -11.88 1.67
CA ALA A 12 -20.13 -12.23 2.97
C ALA A 12 -18.64 -12.66 2.95
N LEU A 13 -18.01 -12.74 1.77
CA LEU A 13 -16.58 -13.04 1.66
C LEU A 13 -15.74 -11.95 2.36
N PRO A 14 -14.67 -12.32 3.09
CA PRO A 14 -13.79 -11.33 3.69
C PRO A 14 -13.13 -10.48 2.60
N SER A 15 -13.26 -9.16 2.71
CA SER A 15 -12.62 -8.22 1.78
C SER A 15 -11.28 -7.72 2.34
N GLN A 16 -10.25 -7.74 1.49
CA GLN A 16 -8.92 -7.19 1.80
C GLN A 16 -8.83 -5.71 1.31
N ALA A 17 -9.92 -4.96 1.43
CA ALA A 17 -10.02 -3.57 0.93
C ALA A 17 -9.58 -2.54 1.98
N LEU A 18 -8.46 -2.82 2.67
CA LEU A 18 -7.93 -1.96 3.72
C LEU A 18 -6.86 -1.04 3.12
N ILE A 19 -7.00 0.27 3.34
CA ILE A 19 -5.89 1.21 3.10
C ILE A 19 -4.85 0.93 4.19
N ARG A 20 -3.72 0.31 3.80
CA ARG A 20 -2.59 0.15 4.70
C ARG A 20 -1.83 1.45 4.77
N PHE A 21 -1.97 2.16 5.88
CA PHE A 21 -1.07 3.25 6.19
C PHE A 21 0.28 2.65 6.59
N PRO A 22 1.37 3.04 5.92
CA PRO A 22 2.68 2.55 6.31
C PRO A 22 3.01 3.10 7.69
N CYS A 23 3.29 2.20 8.64
CA CYS A 23 3.41 2.52 10.06
C CYS A 23 4.85 2.54 10.59
N GLY A 24 5.85 2.27 9.73
CA GLY A 24 7.26 2.30 10.08
C GLY A 24 8.08 3.11 9.08
N GLN A 25 8.82 4.10 9.58
CA GLN A 25 9.89 4.73 8.81
C GLN A 25 11.04 3.74 8.66
N LEU A 26 11.45 3.49 7.42
CA LEU A 26 12.55 2.60 7.10
C LEU A 26 13.86 3.37 7.00
N VAL A 27 13.87 4.42 6.17
CA VAL A 27 15.03 5.29 5.94
C VAL A 27 14.57 6.66 5.44
N THR A 28 15.41 7.67 5.64
CA THR A 28 15.24 9.00 5.05
C THR A 28 16.42 9.26 4.12
N GLU A 29 16.15 9.46 2.84
CA GLU A 29 17.21 9.56 1.82
C GLU A 29 16.89 10.54 0.70
N ARG A 30 17.93 10.93 -0.04
CA ARG A 30 17.84 11.85 -1.20
C ARG A 30 17.74 11.06 -2.50
N PHE A 31 16.73 10.21 -2.60
CA PHE A 31 16.44 9.40 -3.77
C PHE A 31 15.07 9.79 -4.34
N ASP A 32 15.03 10.17 -5.62
CA ASP A 32 13.78 10.46 -6.33
C ASP A 32 13.82 9.78 -7.71
N PRO A 33 13.14 8.63 -7.86
CA PRO A 33 13.16 7.86 -9.11
C PRO A 33 12.30 8.49 -10.22
N LEU A 34 11.49 9.50 -9.92
CA LEU A 34 10.53 10.08 -10.87
C LEU A 34 11.07 11.35 -11.52
N VAL A 35 11.66 12.25 -10.73
CA VAL A 35 12.09 13.57 -11.23
C VAL A 35 13.58 13.62 -11.52
N THR A 36 14.43 13.03 -10.68
CA THR A 36 15.90 13.06 -10.82
C THR A 36 16.50 11.65 -10.78
N PRO A 37 16.16 10.77 -11.73
CA PRO A 37 16.65 9.40 -11.75
C PRO A 37 18.16 9.35 -11.99
N GLY A 38 18.88 8.60 -11.16
CA GLY A 38 20.34 8.39 -11.28
C GLY A 38 21.20 9.51 -10.69
N GLU A 39 20.60 10.56 -10.11
CA GLU A 39 21.29 11.67 -9.48
C GLU A 39 20.88 11.81 -7.99
N VAL A 40 21.64 12.61 -7.22
CA VAL A 40 21.27 12.93 -5.84
C VAL A 40 20.10 13.93 -5.86
N SER A 41 18.94 13.52 -5.34
CA SER A 41 17.72 14.34 -5.40
C SER A 41 17.89 15.69 -4.67
N PRO A 42 17.35 16.81 -5.19
CA PRO A 42 17.41 18.10 -4.51
C PRO A 42 16.63 18.11 -3.19
N HIS A 43 15.69 17.18 -2.98
CA HIS A 43 14.87 17.07 -1.78
C HIS A 43 15.06 15.70 -1.10
N VAL A 44 14.38 15.49 0.03
CA VAL A 44 14.52 14.29 0.86
C VAL A 44 13.19 13.57 0.92
N HIS A 45 13.23 12.25 0.82
CA HIS A 45 12.06 11.38 0.91
C HIS A 45 12.14 10.56 2.19
N GLN A 46 11.02 10.43 2.89
CA GLN A 46 10.88 9.45 3.95
C GLN A 46 10.35 8.16 3.33
N ILE A 47 11.19 7.13 3.31
CA ILE A 47 10.81 5.80 2.86
C ILE A 47 10.15 5.09 4.02
N VAL A 48 8.95 4.57 3.75
CA VAL A 48 8.07 3.94 4.72
C VAL A 48 7.64 2.58 4.21
N GLY A 49 7.43 1.61 5.11
CA GLY A 49 7.09 0.24 4.76
C GLY A 49 8.14 -0.79 5.19
N GLY A 50 7.92 -2.06 4.86
CA GLY A 50 8.64 -3.22 5.38
C GLY A 50 7.67 -4.40 5.52
N VAL A 51 8.18 -5.64 5.56
CA VAL A 51 7.37 -6.87 5.39
C VAL A 51 6.14 -6.86 6.32
N SER A 52 4.97 -6.79 5.69
CA SER A 52 3.68 -7.04 6.31
C SER A 52 3.51 -8.55 6.51
N ILE A 53 3.50 -8.99 7.78
CA ILE A 53 3.02 -10.32 8.19
C ILE A 53 1.52 -10.44 7.93
#